data_AF-A0A958K9W9-F1
#
_entry.id   AF-A0A958K9W9-F1
#
_cell.length_a   1.000
_cell.length_b   1.000
_cell.length_c   1.000
_cell.angle_alpha   90.00
_cell.angle_beta   90.00
_cell.angle_gamma   90.00
#
_symmetry.space_group_name_H-M   'P 1'
#
loop_
_entity.id
_entity.type
_entity.pdbx_description
1 polymer ?
#
loop_
_entity_poly.entity_id
_entity_poly.type
_entity_poly.pdbx_seq_one_letter_code
_entity_poly.pdbx_strand_id
1 'polypeptide(L)'
;MRKQSRAIKAENNTTMEVNTNMNKILQIPVLHFSLGLLVTVLIGASLNANAQTEGKYLGVATCASSNCHGSTAPRKGSNILHNEYVTWKKHDAHSRAWSVLNSDESKKIAKNLGIAAAHKEKLCLECHTTYVPVESHRSEKFSENDGVGCESCHGAAEKWLKPHAASDATHANNISLGMTDLVPINKRAALCLSCHYGTDEKFVSHRLMGAGHPRLSFELDTFSMIQPAHWELDKDYRDRKGEYTSARGWMVGQAALSIEMTKALLSDKRSKDGIWPELTLFNCYACHHDLTTDQWKVRDYDKRPGQLRLNISSLRIVSEVAKILAPQESKRLKAAIL
;
A
#
# COMPACT_ATOMS: atom_id res chain seq x y z
N MET A 1 -73.33 -27.63 35.65
CA MET A 1 -72.19 -27.66 34.69
C MET A 1 -71.08 -26.79 35.28
N ARG A 2 -70.17 -27.31 36.12
CA ARG A 2 -68.84 -27.90 35.79
C ARG A 2 -68.07 -27.17 34.67
N LYS A 3 -66.87 -26.68 35.04
CA LYS A 3 -65.78 -26.05 34.26
C LYS A 3 -65.81 -24.52 34.10
N GLN A 4 -65.41 -23.79 35.14
CA GLN A 4 -64.64 -22.53 35.02
C GLN A 4 -63.83 -22.33 36.31
N SER A 5 -62.58 -22.83 36.35
CA SER A 5 -61.50 -22.41 37.25
C SER A 5 -60.35 -23.41 37.09
N ARG A 6 -59.34 -23.04 36.28
CA ARG A 6 -57.97 -23.57 36.20
C ARG A 6 -57.37 -23.27 34.82
N ALA A 7 -57.01 -22.01 34.59
CA ALA A 7 -56.00 -21.63 33.58
C ALA A 7 -55.53 -20.17 33.72
N ILE A 8 -55.67 -19.54 34.90
CA ILE A 8 -55.08 -18.23 35.21
C ILE A 8 -54.14 -18.44 36.40
N LYS A 9 -53.07 -19.23 36.17
CA LYS A 9 -51.96 -19.39 37.12
C LYS A 9 -50.69 -20.01 36.50
N ALA A 10 -50.54 -19.92 35.17
CA ALA A 10 -49.39 -20.46 34.45
C ALA A 10 -48.67 -19.41 33.57
N GLU A 11 -48.97 -18.11 33.74
CA GLU A 11 -48.29 -17.01 33.03
C GLU A 11 -47.24 -16.27 33.88
N ASN A 12 -47.03 -16.67 35.14
CA ASN A 12 -46.11 -15.98 36.05
C ASN A 12 -44.83 -16.78 36.42
N ASN A 13 -44.52 -17.88 35.73
CA ASN A 13 -43.36 -18.72 36.09
C ASN A 13 -42.37 -19.03 34.94
N THR A 14 -42.53 -18.41 33.76
CA THR A 14 -41.59 -18.62 32.64
C THR A 14 -40.77 -17.36 32.31
N THR A 15 -41.13 -16.22 32.90
CA THR A 15 -40.42 -14.93 32.74
C THR A 15 -39.35 -14.68 33.81
N MET A 16 -39.19 -15.59 34.77
CA MET A 16 -38.23 -15.42 35.89
C MET A 16 -37.04 -16.39 35.87
N GLU A 17 -37.00 -17.38 34.96
CA GLU A 17 -35.85 -18.30 34.79
C GLU A 17 -34.93 -17.96 33.61
N VAL A 18 -35.33 -17.06 32.71
CA VAL A 18 -34.50 -16.64 31.57
C VAL A 18 -33.52 -15.52 31.94
N ASN A 19 -33.72 -14.84 33.08
CA ASN A 19 -32.95 -13.65 33.46
C ASN A 19 -31.83 -13.90 34.48
N THR A 20 -31.58 -15.16 34.87
CA THR A 20 -30.58 -15.51 35.90
C THR A 20 -29.32 -16.19 35.35
N ASN A 21 -29.23 -16.40 34.03
CA ASN A 21 -28.04 -16.97 33.36
C ASN A 21 -27.26 -15.98 32.48
N MET A 22 -27.73 -14.74 32.28
CA MET A 22 -26.99 -13.72 31.50
C MET A 22 -26.04 -12.85 32.34
N ASN A 23 -26.16 -12.84 33.68
CA ASN A 23 -25.31 -12.04 34.57
C ASN A 23 -24.18 -12.82 35.28
N LYS A 24 -23.93 -14.09 34.93
CA LYS A 24 -22.82 -14.89 35.50
C LYS A 24 -21.61 -15.08 34.58
N ILE A 25 -21.63 -14.52 33.36
CA ILE A 25 -20.48 -14.56 32.42
C ILE A 25 -19.61 -13.29 32.53
N LEU A 26 -20.05 -12.27 33.28
CA LEU A 26 -19.39 -10.96 33.37
C LEU A 26 -18.51 -10.75 34.61
N GLN A 27 -18.18 -11.79 35.38
CA GLN A 27 -17.29 -11.67 36.54
C GLN A 27 -16.32 -12.86 36.66
N ILE A 28 -15.31 -12.89 35.80
CA ILE A 28 -14.05 -13.61 36.07
C ILE A 28 -12.92 -12.58 35.95
N PRO A 29 -12.37 -12.07 37.07
CA PRO A 29 -11.10 -11.38 37.05
C PRO A 29 -9.99 -12.43 36.88
N VAL A 30 -8.83 -12.03 36.36
CA VAL A 30 -7.64 -12.86 36.06
C VAL A 30 -7.59 -13.44 34.64
N LEU A 31 -7.31 -12.57 33.65
CA LEU A 31 -6.50 -12.88 32.46
C LEU A 31 -6.27 -11.63 31.57
N HIS A 32 -6.10 -10.45 32.17
CA HIS A 32 -5.94 -9.18 31.44
C HIS A 32 -4.50 -8.66 31.35
N PHE A 33 -3.48 -9.51 31.55
CA PHE A 33 -2.08 -9.02 31.60
C PHE A 33 -1.09 -9.59 30.58
N SER A 34 -1.55 -10.34 29.56
CA SER A 34 -0.61 -10.94 28.58
C SER A 34 -0.95 -10.70 27.11
N LEU A 35 -2.03 -9.98 26.79
CA LEU A 35 -2.45 -9.73 25.41
C LEU A 35 -2.10 -8.32 24.90
N GLY A 36 -1.67 -7.41 25.78
CA GLY A 36 -1.38 -6.02 25.45
C GLY A 36 0.08 -5.69 25.10
N LEU A 37 1.03 -6.61 25.31
CA LEU A 37 2.47 -6.29 25.21
C LEU A 37 3.19 -6.89 23.99
N LEU A 38 2.52 -7.73 23.19
CA LEU A 38 3.17 -8.43 22.07
C LEU A 38 2.64 -8.07 20.68
N VAL A 39 1.55 -7.29 20.61
CA VAL A 39 1.16 -6.57 19.38
C VAL A 39 2.17 -5.44 19.13
N THR A 40 2.73 -4.84 20.17
CA THR A 40 3.68 -3.72 20.09
C THR A 40 5.07 -4.10 19.56
N VAL A 41 5.48 -5.37 19.66
CA VAL A 41 6.87 -5.79 19.34
C VAL A 41 7.05 -6.27 17.89
N LEU A 42 5.96 -6.55 17.16
CA LEU A 42 6.02 -6.84 15.71
C LEU A 42 5.20 -5.85 14.85
N ILE A 43 4.36 -5.00 15.45
CA ILE A 43 3.59 -3.95 14.75
C ILE A 43 4.15 -2.54 15.07
N GLY A 44 5.24 -2.46 15.83
CA GLY A 44 5.92 -1.22 16.24
C GLY A 44 6.75 -0.51 15.16
N ALA A 45 6.53 -0.79 13.88
CA ALA A 45 6.79 0.19 12.85
C ALA A 45 5.42 0.67 12.39
N SER A 46 4.99 1.83 12.89
CA SER A 46 4.02 2.66 12.18
C SER A 46 4.60 2.91 10.79
N LEU A 47 4.30 2.02 9.85
CA LEU A 47 4.46 2.25 8.42
C LEU A 47 3.33 3.21 8.01
N ASN A 48 3.35 4.42 8.58
CA ASN A 48 2.72 5.58 8.00
C ASN A 48 3.66 6.06 6.91
N ALA A 49 3.68 5.34 5.78
CA ALA A 49 4.51 5.67 4.62
C ALA A 49 3.99 6.89 3.85
N ASN A 50 3.13 7.73 4.44
CA ASN A 50 2.47 8.81 3.71
C ASN A 50 2.15 10.05 4.56
N ALA A 51 2.91 10.33 5.61
CA ALA A 51 2.93 11.71 6.12
C ALA A 51 3.71 12.53 5.08
N GLN A 52 3.07 13.54 4.48
CA GLN A 52 3.81 14.58 3.77
C GLN A 52 4.92 15.07 4.72
N THR A 53 6.16 14.99 4.26
CA THR A 53 7.31 15.46 5.04
C THR A 53 7.16 16.96 5.25
N GLU A 54 7.36 17.44 6.47
CA GLU A 54 7.28 18.87 6.77
C GLU A 54 8.27 19.67 5.90
N GLY A 55 7.76 20.50 5.01
CA GLY A 55 8.55 21.42 4.19
C GLY A 55 7.92 21.69 2.84
N LYS A 56 8.55 22.57 2.06
CA LYS A 56 8.15 22.85 0.68
C LYS A 56 8.70 21.81 -0.31
N TYR A 57 7.86 21.44 -1.25
CA TYR A 57 8.23 20.70 -2.44
C TYR A 57 8.76 21.67 -3.49
N LEU A 58 9.98 21.44 -3.95
CA LEU A 58 10.72 22.38 -4.78
C LEU A 58 10.51 22.14 -6.28
N GLY A 59 10.16 20.92 -6.70
CA GLY A 59 9.98 20.54 -8.10
C GLY A 59 11.24 19.92 -8.72
N VAL A 60 11.04 19.07 -9.73
CA VAL A 60 12.11 18.25 -10.33
C VAL A 60 13.23 19.08 -10.96
N ALA A 61 12.93 20.31 -11.39
CA ALA A 61 13.88 21.24 -11.98
C ALA A 61 15.03 21.59 -11.01
N THR A 62 14.81 21.53 -9.69
CA THR A 62 15.89 21.78 -8.72
C THR A 62 16.90 20.64 -8.62
N CYS A 63 16.56 19.45 -9.13
CA CYS A 63 17.45 18.29 -9.20
C CYS A 63 18.21 18.23 -10.54
N ALA A 64 17.71 18.92 -11.56
CA ALA A 64 18.02 18.71 -12.98
C ALA A 64 19.31 19.36 -13.50
N SER A 65 20.09 20.05 -12.66
CA SER A 65 21.33 20.67 -13.13
C SER A 65 22.36 19.60 -13.49
N SER A 66 23.22 19.87 -14.47
CA SER A 66 24.25 18.92 -14.93
C SER A 66 25.25 18.56 -13.83
N ASN A 67 25.45 19.44 -12.85
CA ASN A 67 26.30 19.23 -11.67
C ASN A 67 25.59 18.51 -10.51
N CYS A 68 24.27 18.35 -10.60
CA CYS A 68 23.46 17.56 -9.67
C CYS A 68 23.08 16.24 -10.36
N HIS A 69 21.80 15.97 -10.55
CA HIS A 69 21.30 14.71 -11.11
C HIS A 69 20.96 14.78 -12.61
N GLY A 70 21.29 15.89 -13.28
CA GLY A 70 20.95 16.17 -14.67
C GLY A 70 22.08 15.95 -15.69
N SER A 71 23.13 15.23 -15.33
CA SER A 71 24.17 14.87 -16.30
C SER A 71 23.58 13.98 -17.40
N THR A 72 24.10 14.08 -18.63
CA THR A 72 23.60 13.28 -19.76
C THR A 72 24.06 11.83 -19.71
N ALA A 73 25.08 11.52 -18.91
CA ALA A 73 25.64 10.18 -18.71
C ALA A 73 26.15 10.02 -17.27
N PRO A 74 26.33 8.78 -16.77
CA PRO A 74 26.88 8.55 -15.45
C PRO A 74 28.27 9.16 -15.25
N ARG A 75 28.53 9.76 -14.09
CA ARG A 75 29.84 10.32 -13.72
C ARG A 75 30.70 9.30 -12.97
N LYS A 76 31.94 9.09 -13.43
CA LYS A 76 32.90 8.20 -12.77
C LYS A 76 33.41 8.80 -11.45
N GLY A 77 33.74 7.93 -10.48
CA GLY A 77 34.32 8.34 -9.19
C GLY A 77 33.30 8.91 -8.19
N SER A 78 32.01 8.78 -8.50
CA SER A 78 30.89 9.18 -7.65
C SER A 78 30.19 7.95 -7.07
N ASN A 79 29.58 8.09 -5.90
CA ASN A 79 28.74 7.08 -5.24
C ASN A 79 27.26 7.09 -5.70
N ILE A 80 26.95 7.94 -6.68
CA ILE A 80 25.69 8.08 -7.43
C ILE A 80 25.98 8.24 -8.92
N LEU A 81 24.95 8.12 -9.78
CA LEU A 81 25.12 8.20 -11.22
C LEU A 81 25.20 9.65 -11.74
N HIS A 82 24.57 10.61 -11.06
CA HIS A 82 24.44 12.03 -11.48
C HIS A 82 23.58 12.25 -12.75
N ASN A 83 22.95 11.21 -13.32
CA ASN A 83 22.05 11.31 -14.46
C ASN A 83 20.62 10.86 -14.15
N GLU A 84 20.26 10.73 -12.87
CA GLU A 84 18.98 10.20 -12.40
C GLU A 84 17.79 11.02 -12.93
N TYR A 85 17.93 12.35 -13.04
CA TYR A 85 16.90 13.20 -13.65
C TYR A 85 16.70 12.89 -15.14
N VAL A 86 17.78 12.66 -15.88
CA VAL A 86 17.71 12.32 -17.31
C VAL A 86 17.07 10.95 -17.50
N THR A 87 17.46 9.97 -16.68
CA THR A 87 16.85 8.65 -16.64
C THR A 87 15.35 8.73 -16.35
N TRP A 88 14.97 9.47 -15.30
CA TRP A 88 13.58 9.71 -14.93
C TRP A 88 12.78 10.33 -16.09
N LYS A 89 13.30 11.42 -16.67
CA LYS A 89 12.57 12.17 -17.70
C LYS A 89 12.40 11.37 -19.00
N LYS A 90 13.38 10.56 -19.38
CA LYS A 90 13.41 9.87 -20.69
C LYS A 90 12.86 8.45 -20.64
N HIS A 91 13.04 7.73 -19.55
CA HIS A 91 12.85 6.29 -19.50
C HIS A 91 11.87 5.84 -18.42
N ASP A 92 11.74 6.60 -17.32
CA ASP A 92 10.82 6.24 -16.24
C ASP A 92 9.37 6.55 -16.62
N ALA A 93 8.45 5.61 -16.35
CA ALA A 93 7.01 5.81 -16.56
C ALA A 93 6.42 6.88 -15.62
N HIS A 94 7.01 7.08 -14.44
CA HIS A 94 6.57 8.04 -13.44
C HIS A 94 6.56 9.49 -13.98
N SER A 95 7.54 9.87 -14.81
CA SER A 95 7.60 11.20 -15.44
C SER A 95 6.49 11.48 -16.46
N ARG A 96 5.77 10.44 -16.89
CA ARG A 96 4.62 10.53 -17.81
C ARG A 96 3.27 10.35 -17.11
N ALA A 97 3.26 10.05 -15.82
CA ALA A 97 2.04 9.66 -15.11
C ALA A 97 0.92 10.71 -15.20
N TRP A 98 1.24 12.01 -15.06
CA TRP A 98 0.26 13.08 -15.24
C TRP A 98 -0.28 13.16 -16.66
N SER A 99 0.59 12.99 -17.68
CA SER A 99 0.18 13.06 -19.08
C SER A 99 -0.84 11.97 -19.45
N VAL A 100 -0.78 10.80 -18.80
CA VAL A 100 -1.77 9.72 -18.97
C VAL A 100 -3.17 10.18 -18.59
N LEU A 101 -3.32 11.07 -17.60
CA LEU A 101 -4.62 11.61 -17.19
C LEU A 101 -5.29 12.50 -18.26
N ASN A 102 -4.57 12.87 -19.31
CA ASN A 102 -5.09 13.62 -20.46
C ASN A 102 -5.40 12.73 -21.67
N SER A 103 -5.14 11.42 -21.60
CA SER A 103 -5.43 10.49 -22.69
C SER A 103 -6.94 10.31 -22.91
N ASP A 104 -7.33 9.78 -24.06
CA ASP A 104 -8.72 9.50 -24.37
C ASP A 104 -9.30 8.38 -23.49
N GLU A 105 -8.48 7.43 -23.07
CA GLU A 105 -8.84 6.41 -22.07
C GLU A 105 -9.18 7.07 -20.74
N SER A 106 -8.34 7.99 -20.25
CA SER A 106 -8.59 8.70 -18.99
C SER A 106 -9.84 9.59 -19.06
N LYS A 107 -10.13 10.20 -20.21
CA LYS A 107 -11.38 10.95 -20.43
C LYS A 107 -12.61 10.02 -20.39
N LYS A 108 -12.51 8.81 -20.97
CA LYS A 108 -13.58 7.79 -20.89
C LYS A 108 -13.81 7.36 -19.44
N ILE A 109 -12.75 7.08 -18.69
CA ILE A 109 -12.82 6.74 -17.25
C ILE A 109 -13.50 7.87 -16.49
N ALA A 110 -13.08 9.13 -16.71
CA ALA A 110 -13.67 10.30 -16.08
C ALA A 110 -15.18 10.42 -16.36
N LYS A 111 -15.58 10.25 -17.62
CA LYS A 111 -16.99 10.23 -18.02
C LYS A 111 -17.78 9.11 -17.32
N ASN A 112 -17.23 7.90 -17.25
CA ASN A 112 -17.88 6.75 -16.60
C ASN A 112 -18.03 6.96 -15.08
N LEU A 113 -17.13 7.71 -14.46
CA LEU A 113 -17.19 8.09 -13.05
C LEU A 113 -18.06 9.32 -12.77
N GLY A 114 -18.48 10.05 -13.81
CA GLY A 114 -19.20 11.32 -13.65
C GLY A 114 -18.33 12.48 -13.15
N ILE A 115 -17.00 12.41 -13.33
CA ILE A 115 -16.07 13.49 -12.99
C ILE A 115 -15.69 14.30 -14.23
N ALA A 116 -15.37 15.58 -14.06
CA ALA A 116 -15.18 16.49 -15.19
C ALA A 116 -13.87 16.22 -15.96
N ALA A 117 -12.76 16.03 -15.24
CA ALA A 117 -11.45 15.85 -15.86
C ALA A 117 -10.46 15.14 -14.93
N ALA A 118 -10.00 13.94 -15.29
CA ALA A 118 -9.08 13.14 -14.47
C ALA A 118 -7.83 13.93 -14.02
N HIS A 119 -7.24 14.74 -14.89
CA HIS A 119 -6.03 15.54 -14.58
C HIS A 119 -6.26 16.71 -13.60
N LYS A 120 -7.48 16.92 -13.10
CA LYS A 120 -7.83 17.91 -12.06
C LYS A 120 -8.40 17.25 -10.80
N GLU A 121 -8.68 15.96 -10.85
CA GLU A 121 -9.37 15.25 -9.79
C GLU A 121 -8.35 14.69 -8.80
N LYS A 122 -8.53 15.04 -7.52
CA LYS A 122 -7.67 14.55 -6.43
C LYS A 122 -7.47 13.04 -6.49
N LEU A 123 -8.55 12.30 -6.72
CA LEU A 123 -8.55 10.83 -6.86
C LEU A 123 -7.48 10.31 -7.83
N CYS A 124 -7.24 11.02 -8.93
CA CYS A 124 -6.29 10.62 -9.95
C CYS A 124 -4.89 11.20 -9.65
N LEU A 125 -4.84 12.45 -9.21
CA LEU A 125 -3.59 13.17 -8.97
C LEU A 125 -2.75 12.55 -7.85
N GLU A 126 -3.37 11.99 -6.82
CA GLU A 126 -2.66 11.40 -5.67
C GLU A 126 -1.67 10.27 -6.02
N CYS A 127 -1.89 9.57 -7.14
CA CYS A 127 -0.99 8.52 -7.65
C CYS A 127 -0.24 8.93 -8.93
N HIS A 128 -0.71 9.95 -9.66
CA HIS A 128 -0.17 10.33 -10.97
C HIS A 128 0.70 11.60 -10.94
N THR A 129 0.84 12.25 -9.78
CA THR A 129 1.72 13.40 -9.58
C THR A 129 2.49 13.29 -8.27
N THR A 130 3.51 14.14 -8.09
CA THR A 130 3.89 14.58 -6.75
C THR A 130 2.75 15.44 -6.20
N TYR A 131 1.77 14.82 -5.55
CA TYR A 131 0.55 15.52 -5.13
C TYR A 131 0.77 16.33 -3.84
N VAL A 132 0.60 17.66 -3.94
CA VAL A 132 0.80 18.60 -2.83
C VAL A 132 -0.39 19.55 -2.78
N PRO A 133 -1.51 19.24 -2.09
CA PRO A 133 -2.74 20.05 -2.21
C PRO A 133 -2.63 21.46 -1.64
N VAL A 134 -1.67 21.71 -0.74
CA VAL A 134 -1.48 23.01 -0.10
C VAL A 134 -0.48 23.84 -0.92
N GLU A 135 -0.96 24.91 -1.56
CA GLU A 135 -0.15 25.74 -2.46
C GLU A 135 1.07 26.37 -1.76
N SER A 136 0.94 26.76 -0.49
CA SER A 136 2.07 27.32 0.28
C SER A 136 3.19 26.31 0.54
N HIS A 137 2.94 25.01 0.35
CA HIS A 137 3.95 23.95 0.40
C HIS A 137 4.62 23.70 -0.96
N ARG A 138 4.29 24.49 -1.99
CA ARG A 138 4.90 24.40 -3.31
C ARG A 138 5.86 25.56 -3.50
N SER A 139 7.02 25.31 -4.11
CA SER A 139 7.88 26.38 -4.59
C SER A 139 7.39 26.92 -5.94
N GLU A 140 7.89 28.07 -6.36
CA GLU A 140 7.61 28.63 -7.69
C GLU A 140 8.00 27.68 -8.85
N LYS A 141 8.98 26.79 -8.63
CA LYS A 141 9.46 25.83 -9.63
C LYS A 141 8.72 24.49 -9.59
N PHE A 142 7.80 24.31 -8.64
CA PHE A 142 7.01 23.09 -8.52
C PHE A 142 5.94 23.02 -9.61
N SER A 143 5.77 21.85 -10.21
CA SER A 143 4.76 21.60 -11.24
C SER A 143 4.18 20.20 -11.07
N GLU A 144 2.86 20.11 -10.93
CA GLU A 144 2.15 18.81 -10.90
C GLU A 144 2.23 18.09 -12.26
N ASN A 145 2.45 18.84 -13.35
CA ASN A 145 2.53 18.30 -14.70
C ASN A 145 3.80 17.46 -14.94
N ASP A 146 4.77 17.54 -14.03
CA ASP A 146 5.98 16.70 -14.07
C ASP A 146 5.66 15.22 -13.83
N GLY A 147 4.46 14.88 -13.36
CA GLY A 147 4.09 13.52 -12.98
C GLY A 147 4.64 13.17 -11.60
N VAL A 148 4.92 11.89 -11.38
CA VAL A 148 5.52 11.41 -10.12
C VAL A 148 7.00 11.75 -10.16
N GLY A 149 7.36 12.85 -9.49
CA GLY A 149 8.71 13.44 -9.49
C GLY A 149 9.61 12.91 -8.38
N CYS A 150 10.84 13.44 -8.31
CA CYS A 150 11.87 13.03 -7.35
C CYS A 150 11.36 13.05 -5.90
N GLU A 151 10.65 14.11 -5.51
CA GLU A 151 10.15 14.33 -4.15
C GLU A 151 8.97 13.43 -3.76
N SER A 152 8.33 12.75 -4.72
CA SER A 152 7.37 11.68 -4.41
C SER A 152 8.04 10.49 -3.73
N CYS A 153 9.32 10.26 -4.05
CA CYS A 153 10.11 9.17 -3.45
C CYS A 153 11.06 9.68 -2.36
N HIS A 154 11.70 10.82 -2.58
CA HIS A 154 12.74 11.37 -1.70
C HIS A 154 12.22 12.33 -0.62
N GLY A 155 10.93 12.70 -0.65
CA GLY A 155 10.34 13.67 0.28
C GLY A 155 10.55 15.12 -0.16
N ALA A 156 9.93 16.05 0.55
CA ALA A 156 10.00 17.48 0.29
C ALA A 156 11.44 18.00 0.48
N ALA A 157 12.01 18.62 -0.55
CA ALA A 157 13.44 18.90 -0.61
C ALA A 157 13.88 20.18 0.10
N GLU A 158 12.96 21.07 0.53
CA GLU A 158 13.29 22.38 1.12
C GLU A 158 14.43 22.35 2.14
N LYS A 159 14.37 21.40 3.08
CA LYS A 159 15.31 21.34 4.20
C LYS A 159 16.60 20.57 3.89
N TRP A 160 16.61 19.67 2.90
CA TRP A 160 17.77 18.80 2.60
C TRP A 160 18.41 19.05 1.21
N LEU A 161 17.81 19.85 0.32
CA LEU A 161 18.36 20.11 -1.02
C LEU A 161 19.76 20.76 -0.96
N LYS A 162 19.99 21.72 -0.08
CA LYS A 162 21.33 22.31 0.04
C LYS A 162 22.29 21.41 0.84
N PRO A 163 21.91 20.90 2.03
CA PRO A 163 22.80 20.05 2.83
C PRO A 163 23.22 18.75 2.16
N HIS A 164 22.38 18.11 1.32
CA HIS A 164 22.77 16.83 0.71
C HIS A 164 23.92 16.95 -0.31
N ALA A 165 24.15 18.16 -0.84
CA ALA A 165 25.21 18.42 -1.80
C ALA A 165 26.48 18.97 -1.14
N ALA A 166 26.49 19.16 0.18
CA ALA A 166 27.66 19.62 0.91
C ALA A 166 28.74 18.54 0.96
N SER A 167 30.01 18.95 1.09
CA SER A 167 31.15 18.02 1.14
C SER A 167 31.13 17.10 2.36
N ASP A 168 30.49 17.53 3.44
CA ASP A 168 30.30 16.81 4.70
C ASP A 168 28.90 16.19 4.81
N ALA A 169 28.14 16.13 3.72
CA ALA A 169 26.81 15.57 3.71
C ALA A 169 26.80 14.11 4.20
N THR A 170 25.90 13.80 5.12
CA THR A 170 25.67 12.42 5.58
C THR A 170 24.22 12.01 5.35
N HIS A 171 24.01 10.72 5.07
CA HIS A 171 22.67 10.16 4.88
C HIS A 171 21.78 10.40 6.12
N ALA A 172 22.34 10.21 7.32
CA ALA A 172 21.62 10.43 8.58
C ALA A 172 21.15 11.88 8.74
N ASN A 173 22.00 12.86 8.40
CA ASN A 173 21.63 14.28 8.44
C ASN A 173 20.55 14.62 7.39
N ASN A 174 20.65 14.07 6.18
CA ASN A 174 19.61 14.29 5.17
C ASN A 174 18.25 13.72 5.62
N ILE A 175 18.24 12.57 6.29
CA ILE A 175 17.01 11.99 6.87
C ILE A 175 16.47 12.87 7.99
N SER A 176 17.31 13.37 8.90
CA SER A 176 16.84 14.25 9.99
C SER A 176 16.27 15.57 9.47
N LEU A 177 16.70 15.98 8.27
CA LEU A 177 16.16 17.12 7.53
C LEU A 177 14.93 16.79 6.67
N GLY A 178 14.42 15.56 6.73
CA GLY A 178 13.15 15.18 6.08
C GLY A 178 13.28 14.42 4.77
N MET A 179 14.48 14.00 4.36
CA MET A 179 14.64 13.08 3.23
C MET A 179 14.06 11.70 3.57
N THR A 180 13.27 11.13 2.67
CA THR A 180 12.73 9.77 2.84
C THR A 180 13.86 8.74 2.80
N ASP A 181 13.94 7.93 3.85
CA ASP A 181 14.93 6.85 3.95
C ASP A 181 14.53 5.63 3.10
N LEU A 182 15.12 5.53 1.90
CA LEU A 182 14.89 4.43 0.95
C LEU A 182 15.98 3.35 0.95
N VAL A 183 16.93 3.43 1.89
CA VAL A 183 17.96 2.38 2.04
C VAL A 183 17.33 1.08 2.55
N PRO A 184 16.48 1.09 3.60
CA PRO A 184 15.76 -0.11 4.00
C PRO A 184 14.74 -0.53 2.94
N ILE A 185 14.94 -1.72 2.37
CA ILE A 185 14.11 -2.24 1.29
C ILE A 185 12.63 -2.36 1.66
N ASN A 186 12.31 -2.60 2.94
CA ASN A 186 10.94 -2.63 3.43
C ASN A 186 10.26 -1.25 3.40
N LYS A 187 10.99 -0.17 3.70
CA LYS A 187 10.47 1.20 3.58
C LYS A 187 10.25 1.57 2.11
N ARG A 188 11.21 1.20 1.25
CA ARG A 188 11.08 1.37 -0.20
C ARG A 188 9.85 0.64 -0.75
N ALA A 189 9.65 -0.62 -0.36
CA ALA A 189 8.49 -1.40 -0.76
C ALA A 189 7.17 -0.74 -0.33
N ALA A 190 7.09 -0.30 0.94
CA ALA A 190 5.92 0.40 1.47
C ALA A 190 5.63 1.71 0.71
N LEU A 191 6.67 2.47 0.35
CA LEU A 191 6.52 3.67 -0.47
C LEU A 191 5.92 3.33 -1.85
N CYS A 192 6.46 2.34 -2.56
CA CYS A 192 5.92 1.95 -3.87
C CYS A 192 4.45 1.50 -3.76
N LEU A 193 4.14 0.69 -2.75
CA LEU A 193 2.80 0.18 -2.49
C LEU A 193 1.80 1.26 -2.08
N SER A 194 2.25 2.42 -1.59
CA SER A 194 1.35 3.55 -1.26
C SER A 194 0.51 4.01 -2.46
N CYS A 195 1.03 3.84 -3.69
CA CYS A 195 0.28 4.07 -4.94
C CYS A 195 -0.05 2.76 -5.67
N HIS A 196 0.87 1.78 -5.68
CA HIS A 196 0.72 0.55 -6.46
C HIS A 196 -0.17 -0.53 -5.81
N TYR A 197 -0.62 -0.30 -4.58
CA TYR A 197 -1.71 -1.03 -3.94
C TYR A 197 -2.73 -0.07 -3.34
N GLY A 198 -2.24 1.03 -2.76
CA GLY A 198 -3.04 2.15 -2.32
C GLY A 198 -3.13 2.31 -0.81
N THR A 199 -3.31 3.55 -0.36
CA THR A 199 -3.70 3.91 1.01
C THR A 199 -5.20 4.22 1.09
N ASP A 200 -5.70 4.61 2.25
CA ASP A 200 -7.09 5.05 2.42
C ASP A 200 -7.46 6.26 1.54
N GLU A 201 -6.47 7.07 1.16
CA GLU A 201 -6.60 8.20 0.27
C GLU A 201 -6.39 7.80 -1.20
N LYS A 202 -5.55 6.78 -1.44
CA LYS A 202 -5.03 6.39 -2.76
C LYS A 202 -5.51 5.01 -3.22
N PHE A 203 -6.79 4.72 -3.07
CA PHE A 203 -7.30 3.36 -3.30
C PHE A 203 -7.99 3.18 -4.67
N VAL A 204 -7.55 2.18 -5.42
CA VAL A 204 -8.22 1.77 -6.67
C VAL A 204 -9.32 0.77 -6.34
N SER A 205 -10.54 1.29 -6.17
CA SER A 205 -11.76 0.52 -5.88
C SER A 205 -12.26 -0.27 -7.09
N HIS A 206 -13.17 -1.22 -6.85
CA HIS A 206 -13.80 -1.99 -7.91
C HIS A 206 -14.60 -1.08 -8.84
N ARG A 207 -15.24 -0.04 -8.28
CA ARG A 207 -15.93 1.00 -9.04
C ARG A 207 -14.98 1.73 -10.00
N LEU A 208 -13.77 2.09 -9.55
CA LEU A 208 -12.76 2.74 -10.39
C LEU A 208 -12.28 1.80 -11.51
N MET A 209 -12.07 0.52 -11.21
CA MET A 209 -11.72 -0.49 -12.22
C MET A 209 -12.87 -0.70 -13.23
N GLY A 210 -14.12 -0.75 -12.75
CA GLY A 210 -15.31 -0.86 -13.58
C GLY A 210 -15.52 0.34 -14.52
N ALA A 211 -15.02 1.52 -14.14
CA ALA A 211 -15.00 2.69 -15.02
C ALA A 211 -13.91 2.62 -16.10
N GLY A 212 -12.97 1.68 -16.01
CA GLY A 212 -11.93 1.42 -17.01
C GLY A 212 -10.49 1.60 -16.50
N HIS A 213 -10.29 1.91 -15.21
CA HIS A 213 -8.94 1.97 -14.65
C HIS A 213 -8.31 0.56 -14.62
N PRO A 214 -7.05 0.39 -15.05
CA PRO A 214 -6.41 -0.92 -15.02
C PRO A 214 -6.26 -1.43 -13.57
N ARG A 215 -6.33 -2.76 -13.40
CA ARG A 215 -5.98 -3.39 -12.13
C ARG A 215 -4.52 -3.10 -11.80
N LEU A 216 -4.25 -2.64 -10.59
CA LEU A 216 -2.87 -2.50 -10.11
C LEU A 216 -2.28 -3.89 -9.82
N SER A 217 -1.14 -4.18 -10.45
CA SER A 217 -0.33 -5.36 -10.18
C SER A 217 1.07 -4.90 -9.86
N PHE A 218 1.63 -5.39 -8.76
CA PHE A 218 2.94 -4.98 -8.28
C PHE A 218 3.70 -6.15 -7.68
N GLU A 219 4.97 -6.25 -8.05
CA GLU A 219 5.95 -7.15 -7.47
C GLU A 219 7.28 -6.38 -7.42
N LEU A 220 7.87 -6.26 -6.23
CA LEU A 220 8.96 -5.33 -5.97
C LEU A 220 10.19 -5.60 -6.82
N ASP A 221 10.63 -6.85 -6.93
CA ASP A 221 11.86 -7.18 -7.65
C ASP A 221 11.68 -6.97 -9.16
N THR A 222 10.61 -7.53 -9.72
CA THR A 222 10.27 -7.42 -11.14
C THR A 222 10.15 -5.96 -11.55
N PHE A 223 9.41 -5.13 -10.80
CA PHE A 223 9.25 -3.72 -11.12
C PHE A 223 10.53 -2.91 -10.91
N SER A 224 11.40 -3.30 -9.98
CA SER A 224 12.73 -2.71 -9.82
C SER A 224 13.67 -3.03 -10.99
N MET A 225 13.40 -4.10 -11.74
CA MET A 225 14.21 -4.52 -12.90
C MET A 225 13.70 -3.98 -14.23
N ILE A 226 12.37 -3.85 -14.41
CA ILE A 226 11.77 -3.38 -15.68
C ILE A 226 11.58 -1.87 -15.74
N GLN A 227 11.59 -1.17 -14.60
CA GLN A 227 11.75 0.28 -14.56
C GLN A 227 13.23 0.63 -14.50
N PRO A 228 13.66 1.76 -15.09
CA PRO A 228 15.06 2.13 -15.07
C PRO A 228 15.52 2.43 -13.64
N ALA A 229 16.52 1.70 -13.14
CA ALA A 229 17.08 1.95 -11.83
C ALA A 229 17.76 3.32 -11.78
N HIS A 230 17.53 4.08 -10.70
CA HIS A 230 18.22 5.35 -10.42
C HIS A 230 19.47 5.13 -9.55
N TRP A 231 19.95 3.90 -9.48
CA TRP A 231 21.11 3.48 -8.72
C TRP A 231 21.79 2.32 -9.45
N GLU A 232 23.04 2.08 -9.11
CA GLU A 232 23.80 0.92 -9.59
C GLU A 232 24.09 -0.02 -8.42
N LEU A 233 23.99 -1.33 -8.67
CA LEU A 233 24.29 -2.37 -7.68
C LEU A 233 25.77 -2.77 -7.77
N ASP A 234 26.65 -1.81 -7.55
CA ASP A 234 28.10 -2.01 -7.53
C ASP A 234 28.61 -2.34 -6.11
N LYS A 235 29.93 -2.42 -5.95
CA LYS A 235 30.55 -2.69 -4.65
C LYS A 235 30.28 -1.56 -3.66
N ASP A 236 30.35 -0.30 -4.08
CA ASP A 236 30.11 0.86 -3.22
C ASP A 236 28.67 0.86 -2.68
N TYR A 237 27.67 0.56 -3.53
CA TYR A 237 26.29 0.40 -3.11
C TYR A 237 26.16 -0.66 -2.01
N ARG A 238 26.75 -1.84 -2.21
CA ARG A 238 26.68 -2.96 -1.25
C ARG A 238 27.35 -2.62 0.06
N ASP A 239 28.51 -1.96 0.03
CA ASP A 239 29.24 -1.55 1.23
C ASP A 239 28.42 -0.54 2.07
N ARG A 240 27.71 0.39 1.42
CA ARG A 240 26.94 1.44 2.12
C ARG A 240 25.53 1.02 2.52
N LYS A 241 24.87 0.20 1.70
CA LYS A 241 23.42 -0.09 1.80
C LYS A 241 23.11 -1.55 2.08
N GLY A 242 24.13 -2.41 2.05
CA GLY A 242 24.02 -3.85 2.20
C GLY A 242 23.64 -4.56 0.89
N GLU A 243 23.65 -5.89 0.98
CA GLU A 243 23.37 -6.77 -0.16
C GLU A 243 21.92 -6.70 -0.64
N TYR A 244 21.75 -6.60 -1.96
CA TYR A 244 20.47 -6.78 -2.63
C TYR A 244 20.53 -8.04 -3.49
N THR A 245 19.62 -8.97 -3.24
CA THR A 245 19.41 -10.14 -4.10
C THR A 245 17.97 -10.17 -4.57
N SER A 246 17.71 -10.70 -5.77
CA SER A 246 16.35 -10.82 -6.30
C SER A 246 15.42 -11.60 -5.36
N ALA A 247 15.92 -12.67 -4.74
CA ALA A 247 15.17 -13.42 -3.75
C ALA A 247 14.76 -12.56 -2.53
N ARG A 248 15.67 -11.70 -2.05
CA ARG A 248 15.37 -10.76 -0.96
C ARG A 248 14.35 -9.71 -1.40
N GLY A 249 14.53 -9.12 -2.58
CA GLY A 249 13.59 -8.14 -3.14
C GLY A 249 12.20 -8.70 -3.29
N TRP A 250 12.09 -9.88 -3.91
CA TRP A 250 10.83 -10.57 -4.11
C TRP A 250 10.12 -10.88 -2.79
N MET A 251 10.84 -11.48 -1.82
CA MET A 251 10.23 -11.85 -0.54
C MET A 251 9.81 -10.63 0.28
N VAL A 252 10.61 -9.55 0.30
CA VAL A 252 10.22 -8.30 0.97
C VAL A 252 8.99 -7.69 0.30
N GLY A 253 8.90 -7.75 -1.03
CA GLY A 253 7.71 -7.33 -1.79
C GLY A 253 6.45 -8.10 -1.37
N GLN A 254 6.52 -9.43 -1.31
CA GLN A 254 5.40 -10.27 -0.86
C GLN A 254 4.98 -9.94 0.58
N ALA A 255 5.93 -9.73 1.49
CA ALA A 255 5.65 -9.37 2.87
C ALA A 255 4.99 -7.99 2.99
N ALA A 256 5.53 -6.98 2.31
CA ALA A 256 4.98 -5.62 2.32
C ALA A 256 3.57 -5.58 1.71
N LEU A 257 3.34 -6.26 0.59
CA LEU A 257 2.02 -6.35 -0.02
C LEU A 257 1.01 -7.04 0.91
N SER A 258 1.42 -8.11 1.60
CA SER A 258 0.56 -8.80 2.58
C SER A 258 0.15 -7.90 3.75
N ILE A 259 1.06 -7.04 4.21
CA ILE A 259 0.77 -6.03 5.25
C ILE A 259 -0.26 -5.03 4.72
N GLU A 260 -0.06 -4.46 3.53
CA GLU A 260 -0.98 -3.48 2.96
C GLU A 260 -2.36 -4.07 2.65
N MET A 261 -2.42 -5.32 2.22
CA MET A 261 -3.68 -6.05 2.04
C MET A 261 -4.43 -6.24 3.35
N THR A 262 -3.71 -6.59 4.43
CA THR A 262 -4.32 -6.72 5.76
C THR A 262 -4.84 -5.37 6.24
N LYS A 263 -4.08 -4.29 6.04
CA LYS A 263 -4.54 -2.93 6.36
C LYS A 263 -5.78 -2.54 5.54
N ALA A 264 -5.87 -2.94 4.27
CA ALA A 264 -7.05 -2.66 3.44
C ALA A 264 -8.29 -3.41 3.94
N LEU A 265 -8.14 -4.68 4.33
CA LEU A 265 -9.22 -5.48 4.92
C LEU A 265 -9.73 -4.89 6.25
N LEU A 266 -8.85 -4.29 7.04
CA LEU A 266 -9.19 -3.66 8.32
C LEU A 266 -9.69 -2.21 8.18
N SER A 267 -9.53 -1.60 7.01
CA SER A 267 -9.94 -0.21 6.78
C SER A 267 -11.36 -0.15 6.25
N ASP A 268 -12.27 0.54 6.94
CA ASP A 268 -13.63 0.77 6.46
C ASP A 268 -13.67 1.49 5.11
N LYS A 269 -12.69 2.36 4.84
CA LYS A 269 -12.59 3.11 3.57
C LYS A 269 -12.17 2.24 2.38
N ARG A 270 -11.48 1.12 2.64
CA ARG A 270 -10.93 0.23 1.59
C ARG A 270 -11.58 -1.15 1.54
N SER A 271 -12.29 -1.56 2.59
CA SER A 271 -12.94 -2.86 2.66
C SER A 271 -14.42 -2.84 2.28
N LYS A 272 -15.02 -1.65 2.10
CA LYS A 272 -16.46 -1.48 1.85
C LYS A 272 -16.73 -0.47 0.75
N ASP A 273 -17.83 -0.70 0.03
CA ASP A 273 -18.50 0.27 -0.83
C ASP A 273 -19.98 0.32 -0.43
N GLY A 274 -20.32 1.27 0.43
CA GLY A 274 -21.62 1.32 1.10
C GLY A 274 -21.85 0.10 2.00
N ILE A 275 -22.93 -0.65 1.74
CA ILE A 275 -23.26 -1.89 2.49
C ILE A 275 -22.56 -3.13 1.93
N TRP A 276 -21.89 -3.01 0.77
CA TRP A 276 -21.22 -4.11 0.10
C TRP A 276 -19.74 -4.16 0.46
N PRO A 277 -19.11 -5.35 0.46
CA PRO A 277 -17.66 -5.43 0.57
C PRO A 277 -17.01 -4.88 -0.71
N GLU A 278 -15.84 -4.27 -0.54
CA GLU A 278 -15.03 -3.82 -1.66
C GLU A 278 -14.45 -5.03 -2.41
N LEU A 279 -14.89 -5.21 -3.66
CA LEU A 279 -14.64 -6.40 -4.45
C LEU A 279 -13.20 -6.54 -4.93
N THR A 280 -12.39 -5.46 -4.96
CA THR A 280 -10.97 -5.54 -5.34
C THR A 280 -10.12 -6.33 -4.35
N LEU A 281 -10.60 -6.53 -3.13
CA LEU A 281 -9.92 -7.36 -2.12
C LEU A 281 -10.10 -8.86 -2.38
N PHE A 282 -10.94 -9.24 -3.33
CA PHE A 282 -11.24 -10.63 -3.67
C PHE A 282 -10.57 -11.07 -4.97
N ASN A 283 -10.55 -12.37 -5.20
CA ASN A 283 -10.02 -12.93 -6.43
C ASN A 283 -10.94 -12.58 -7.60
N CYS A 284 -10.47 -11.71 -8.49
CA CYS A 284 -11.24 -11.25 -9.66
C CYS A 284 -11.75 -12.41 -10.52
N TYR A 285 -10.97 -13.50 -10.65
CA TYR A 285 -11.35 -14.68 -11.44
C TYR A 285 -12.40 -15.57 -10.77
N ALA A 286 -12.85 -15.23 -9.55
CA ALA A 286 -14.02 -15.85 -8.95
C ALA A 286 -15.33 -15.38 -9.62
N CYS A 287 -15.32 -14.21 -10.26
CA CYS A 287 -16.49 -13.65 -10.96
C CYS A 287 -16.20 -13.37 -12.44
N HIS A 288 -14.99 -12.93 -12.80
CA HIS A 288 -14.57 -12.62 -14.16
C HIS A 288 -13.94 -13.84 -14.84
N HIS A 289 -14.77 -14.82 -15.15
CA HIS A 289 -14.41 -15.98 -15.95
C HIS A 289 -15.53 -16.28 -16.95
N ASP A 290 -15.23 -17.08 -17.97
CA ASP A 290 -16.25 -17.54 -18.92
C ASP A 290 -17.27 -18.46 -18.21
N LEU A 291 -18.55 -18.23 -18.45
CA LEU A 291 -19.66 -19.02 -17.89
C LEU A 291 -20.07 -20.19 -18.80
N THR A 292 -19.61 -20.22 -20.05
CA THR A 292 -20.00 -21.19 -21.07
C THR A 292 -19.07 -22.41 -21.16
N THR A 293 -17.91 -22.37 -20.50
CA THR A 293 -17.00 -23.51 -20.43
C THR A 293 -17.44 -24.47 -19.32
N ASP A 294 -17.28 -25.78 -19.50
CA ASP A 294 -17.54 -26.78 -18.44
C ASP A 294 -16.57 -26.58 -17.26
N GLN A 295 -17.00 -25.74 -16.31
CA GLN A 295 -16.18 -25.22 -15.23
C GLN A 295 -16.38 -25.93 -13.89
N TRP A 296 -17.15 -27.02 -13.84
CA TRP A 296 -17.25 -27.91 -12.67
C TRP A 296 -15.96 -28.71 -12.41
N LYS A 297 -14.81 -28.12 -12.73
CA LYS A 297 -13.50 -28.62 -12.32
C LYS A 297 -13.36 -28.34 -10.84
N VAL A 298 -13.06 -29.37 -10.07
CA VAL A 298 -12.60 -29.26 -8.69
C VAL A 298 -11.31 -28.44 -8.72
N ARG A 299 -11.40 -27.11 -8.59
CA ARG A 299 -10.26 -26.37 -8.05
C ARG A 299 -10.28 -26.69 -6.56
N ASP A 300 -9.11 -26.91 -5.97
CA ASP A 300 -8.95 -27.35 -4.58
C ASP A 300 -9.47 -26.27 -3.60
N TYR A 301 -10.79 -26.17 -3.46
CA TYR A 301 -11.51 -25.04 -2.89
C TYR A 301 -11.90 -25.29 -1.43
N ASP A 302 -11.08 -25.93 -0.59
CA ASP A 302 -11.49 -26.34 0.77
C ASP A 302 -12.88 -27.04 0.79
N LYS A 303 -13.28 -27.64 -0.34
CA LYS A 303 -14.61 -28.21 -0.62
C LYS A 303 -15.83 -27.26 -0.53
N ARG A 304 -15.67 -25.96 -0.76
CA ARG A 304 -16.77 -24.96 -0.75
C ARG A 304 -16.93 -24.24 -2.11
N PRO A 305 -17.67 -24.82 -3.07
CA PRO A 305 -17.94 -24.18 -4.36
C PRO A 305 -18.80 -22.91 -4.20
N GLY A 306 -18.61 -21.93 -5.09
CA GLY A 306 -19.41 -20.70 -5.13
C GLY A 306 -19.05 -19.62 -4.09
N GLN A 307 -18.01 -19.83 -3.27
CA GLN A 307 -17.60 -18.85 -2.27
C GLN A 307 -16.67 -17.78 -2.85
N LEU A 308 -16.95 -16.51 -2.57
CA LEU A 308 -16.04 -15.40 -2.86
C LEU A 308 -14.78 -15.53 -1.98
N ARG A 309 -13.60 -15.53 -2.61
CA ARG A 309 -12.31 -15.72 -1.92
C ARG A 309 -11.52 -14.43 -1.90
N LEU A 310 -10.99 -14.08 -0.73
CA LEU A 310 -10.02 -13.01 -0.63
C LEU A 310 -8.82 -13.32 -1.53
N ASN A 311 -8.32 -12.31 -2.23
CA ASN A 311 -7.05 -12.43 -2.91
C ASN A 311 -5.96 -12.38 -1.84
N ILE A 312 -5.46 -13.53 -1.36
CA ILE A 312 -4.46 -13.62 -0.27
C ILE A 312 -3.17 -14.34 -0.69
N SER A 313 -2.88 -14.36 -2.00
CA SER A 313 -1.78 -15.14 -2.58
C SER A 313 -0.42 -14.79 -1.94
N SER A 314 -0.11 -13.50 -1.80
CA SER A 314 1.13 -13.04 -1.16
C SER A 314 1.21 -13.45 0.31
N LEU A 315 0.09 -13.35 1.03
CA LEU A 315 0.02 -13.73 2.44
C LEU A 315 0.24 -15.23 2.63
N ARG A 316 -0.26 -16.06 1.69
CA ARG A 316 0.01 -17.50 1.69
C ARG A 316 1.49 -17.79 1.49
N ILE A 317 2.14 -17.15 0.53
CA ILE A 317 3.60 -17.29 0.29
C ILE A 317 4.37 -16.91 1.56
N VAL A 318 4.06 -15.75 2.16
CA VAL A 318 4.69 -15.29 3.41
C VAL A 318 4.48 -16.30 4.53
N SER A 319 3.27 -16.87 4.68
CA SER A 319 2.98 -17.87 5.70
C SER A 319 3.81 -19.14 5.51
N GLU A 320 3.98 -19.62 4.28
CA GLU A 320 4.80 -20.80 3.98
C GLU A 320 6.28 -20.57 4.32
N VAL A 321 6.83 -19.43 3.92
CA VAL A 321 8.22 -19.06 4.24
C VAL A 321 8.41 -18.87 5.75
N ALA A 322 7.45 -18.26 6.44
CA ALA A 322 7.48 -18.08 7.88
C ALA A 322 7.53 -19.41 8.64
N LYS A 323 7.00 -20.53 8.10
CA LYS A 323 7.14 -21.85 8.76
C LYS A 323 8.59 -22.25 8.97
N ILE A 324 9.48 -21.79 8.09
CA ILE A 324 10.91 -22.11 8.11
C ILE A 324 11.67 -21.05 8.90
N LEU A 325 11.44 -19.77 8.60
CA LEU A 325 12.26 -18.67 9.13
C LEU A 325 11.76 -18.11 10.46
N ALA A 326 10.46 -18.24 10.76
CA ALA A 326 9.80 -17.64 11.93
C ALA A 326 8.64 -18.55 12.44
N PRO A 327 8.94 -19.76 12.96
CA PRO A 327 7.90 -20.77 13.17
C PRO A 327 6.82 -20.38 14.19
N GLN A 328 7.17 -19.56 15.19
CA GLN A 328 6.21 -19.10 16.20
C GLN A 328 5.24 -18.06 15.63
N GLU A 329 5.76 -17.13 14.82
CA GLU A 329 5.00 -16.14 14.08
C GLU A 329 4.09 -16.82 13.05
N SER A 330 4.60 -17.85 12.36
CA SER A 330 3.80 -18.66 11.42
C SER A 330 2.59 -19.33 12.09
N LYS A 331 2.75 -19.85 13.32
CA LYS A 331 1.63 -20.42 14.09
C LYS A 331 0.56 -19.37 14.39
N ARG A 332 0.96 -18.16 14.79
CA ARG A 332 0.04 -17.04 15.04
C ARG A 332 -0.68 -16.60 13.77
N LEU A 333 0.07 -16.49 12.67
CA LEU A 333 -0.47 -16.07 11.38
C LEU A 333 -1.52 -17.06 10.85
N LYS A 334 -1.27 -18.36 10.98
CA LYS A 334 -2.24 -19.40 10.62
C LYS A 334 -3.55 -19.27 11.41
N ALA A 335 -3.46 -19.07 12.73
CA ALA A 335 -4.64 -18.93 13.58
C ALA A 335 -5.49 -17.69 13.27
N ALA A 336 -4.92 -16.70 12.57
CA ALA A 336 -5.63 -15.48 12.18
C ALA A 336 -6.26 -15.53 10.78
N ILE A 337 -5.82 -16.45 9.90
CA ILE A 337 -6.23 -16.51 8.49
C ILE A 337 -7.16 -17.70 8.20
N LEU A 338 -7.00 -18.82 8.92
CA LEU A 338 -7.68 -20.10 8.71
C LEU A 338 -8.61 -20.43 9.90
#